data_AF-A0A7C9CS25-F1
#
_entry.id   AF-A0A7C9CS25-F1
#
_cell.length_a   1.000
_cell.length_b   1.000
_cell.length_c   1.000
_cell.angle_alpha   90.00
_cell.angle_beta   90.00
_cell.angle_gamma   90.00
#
_symmetry.space_group_name_H-M   'P 1'
#
loop_
_entity.id
_entity.type
_entity.pdbx_description
1 polymer ?
#
loop_
_entity_poly.entity_id
_entity_poly.type
_entity_poly.pdbx_seq_one_letter_code
_entity_poly.pdbx_strand_id
1 'polypeptide(L)'
;HPPLLIAMAIITLNSLILSLLFIMHFIILSNAQPSFNYLVNCTGSPTYAENSAYQSNLHSLLSGLPSQASNSGFYSSSSGQDPDRAYALYLCRADLDSYICNECVYQAQAHIFRNCSNTVWGVICAPLLTPF
;
A
#
# COMPACT_ATOMS: atom_id res chain seq x y z
N HIS A 1 -60.54 9.46 -11.18
CA HIS A 1 -60.74 10.05 -9.83
C HIS A 1 -59.42 10.60 -9.29
N PRO A 2 -59.36 11.89 -8.92
CA PRO A 2 -58.16 12.55 -8.38
C PRO A 2 -57.45 11.86 -7.19
N PRO A 3 -58.14 11.18 -6.24
CA PRO A 3 -57.44 10.48 -5.15
C PRO A 3 -56.57 9.31 -5.63
N LEU A 4 -56.94 8.66 -6.74
CA LEU A 4 -56.17 7.53 -7.27
C LEU A 4 -54.84 8.02 -7.90
N LEU A 5 -54.86 9.16 -8.60
CA LEU A 5 -53.67 9.77 -9.19
C LEU A 5 -52.70 10.26 -8.11
N ILE A 6 -53.22 10.83 -7.02
CA ILE A 6 -52.42 11.26 -5.87
C ILE A 6 -51.78 10.03 -5.20
N ALA A 7 -52.52 8.94 -5.00
CA ALA A 7 -51.98 7.72 -4.42
C ALA A 7 -50.85 7.10 -5.27
N MET A 8 -51.02 7.06 -6.60
CA MET A 8 -49.99 6.55 -7.52
C MET A 8 -48.73 7.43 -7.54
N ALA A 9 -48.88 8.76 -7.48
CA ALA A 9 -47.77 9.70 -7.37
C ALA A 9 -46.98 9.52 -6.05
N ILE A 10 -47.68 9.27 -4.94
CA ILE A 10 -47.04 9.00 -3.64
C ILE A 10 -46.26 7.67 -3.67
N ILE A 11 -46.83 6.61 -4.25
CA ILE A 11 -46.16 5.30 -4.34
C ILE A 11 -44.89 5.38 -5.20
N THR A 12 -44.97 6.03 -6.35
CA THR A 12 -43.82 6.21 -7.25
C THR A 12 -42.72 7.07 -6.62
N LEU A 13 -43.09 8.14 -5.91
CA LEU A 13 -42.13 8.98 -5.17
C LEU A 13 -41.42 8.18 -4.05
N ASN A 14 -42.17 7.40 -3.26
CA ASN A 14 -41.57 6.56 -2.21
C ASN A 14 -40.64 5.48 -2.79
N SER A 15 -41.04 4.84 -3.90
CA SER A 15 -40.19 3.86 -4.58
C SER A 15 -38.90 4.48 -5.11
N LEU A 16 -38.95 5.71 -5.62
CA LEU A 16 -37.77 6.44 -6.08
C LEU A 16 -36.83 6.80 -4.92
N ILE A 17 -37.38 7.26 -3.80
CA ILE A 17 -36.61 7.56 -2.59
C ILE A 17 -35.91 6.30 -2.07
N LEU A 18 -36.61 5.17 -2.00
CA LEU A 18 -36.02 3.91 -1.52
C LEU A 18 -34.90 3.42 -2.44
N SER A 19 -35.06 3.55 -3.76
CA SER A 19 -34.01 3.24 -4.73
C SER A 19 -32.78 4.13 -4.55
N LEU A 20 -32.97 5.45 -4.39
CA LEU A 20 -31.88 6.40 -4.13
C LEU A 20 -31.14 6.09 -2.83
N LEU A 21 -31.85 5.75 -1.75
CA LEU A 21 -31.24 5.35 -0.48
C LEU A 21 -30.41 4.08 -0.62
N PHE A 22 -30.88 3.11 -1.38
CA PHE A 22 -30.14 1.88 -1.66
C PHE A 22 -28.86 2.18 -2.46
N ILE A 23 -28.95 2.98 -3.52
CA ILE A 23 -27.79 3.40 -4.33
C ILE A 23 -26.76 4.14 -3.45
N MET A 24 -27.21 5.08 -2.61
CA MET A 24 -26.31 5.79 -1.69
C MET A 24 -25.65 4.85 -0.69
N HIS A 25 -26.35 3.84 -0.19
CA HIS A 25 -25.78 2.84 0.71
C HIS A 25 -24.66 2.03 0.01
N PHE A 26 -24.88 1.59 -1.23
CA PHE A 26 -23.85 0.91 -2.02
C PHE A 26 -22.65 1.80 -2.32
N ILE A 27 -22.87 3.09 -2.61
CA ILE A 27 -21.79 4.07 -2.80
C ILE A 27 -20.99 4.27 -1.50
N ILE A 28 -21.64 4.34 -0.34
CA ILE A 28 -20.94 4.46 0.94
C ILE A 28 -20.09 3.21 1.23
N LEU A 29 -20.64 2.02 0.96
CA LEU A 29 -19.92 0.75 1.12
C LEU A 29 -18.73 0.63 0.16
N SER A 30 -18.84 1.09 -1.08
CA SER A 30 -17.73 1.06 -2.04
C SER A 30 -16.61 2.05 -1.70
N ASN A 31 -16.94 3.14 -1.01
CA ASN A 31 -15.98 4.17 -0.58
C ASN A 31 -15.47 3.96 0.86
N ALA A 32 -15.97 2.94 1.56
CA ALA A 32 -15.42 2.52 2.85
C ALA A 32 -14.09 1.79 2.65
N GLN A 33 -13.08 2.50 2.15
CA GLN A 33 -11.70 2.03 2.22
C GLN A 33 -11.24 2.20 3.68
N PRO A 34 -10.83 1.11 4.37
CA PRO A 34 -10.10 1.29 5.62
C PRO A 34 -8.89 2.16 5.32
N SER A 35 -8.52 3.07 6.23
CA SER A 35 -7.30 3.85 6.10
C SER A 35 -6.13 2.89 5.93
N PHE A 36 -5.66 2.77 4.68
CA PHE A 36 -4.60 1.85 4.27
C PHE A 36 -3.25 2.39 4.71
N ASN A 37 -3.04 2.42 6.02
CA ASN A 37 -1.77 2.82 6.57
C ASN A 37 -0.81 1.65 6.43
N TYR A 38 0.27 1.87 5.68
CA TYR A 38 1.42 0.98 5.71
C TYR A 38 1.87 0.80 7.16
N LEU A 39 2.07 -0.45 7.57
CA LEU A 39 2.68 -0.74 8.86
C LEU A 39 4.18 -0.51 8.70
N VAL A 40 4.69 0.54 9.32
CA VAL A 40 6.11 0.89 9.31
C VAL A 40 6.65 0.72 10.72
N ASN A 41 7.76 0.00 10.85
CA ASN A 41 8.51 -0.04 12.09
C ASN A 41 10.01 0.13 11.83
N CYS A 42 10.54 1.22 12.36
CA CYS A 42 11.96 1.58 12.32
C CYS A 42 12.44 2.03 13.72
N THR A 43 11.67 1.74 14.76
CA THR A 43 11.92 2.19 16.13
C THR A 43 12.95 1.31 16.84
N GLY A 44 13.72 1.89 17.77
CA GLY A 44 14.72 1.16 18.56
C GLY A 44 15.98 0.73 17.79
N SER A 45 16.08 1.06 16.50
CA SER A 45 17.25 0.82 15.68
C SER A 45 18.35 1.86 15.96
N PRO A 46 19.64 1.47 15.98
CA PRO A 46 20.73 2.44 15.87
C PRO A 46 20.60 3.23 14.57
N THR A 47 21.21 4.42 14.56
CA THR A 47 21.25 5.29 13.39
C THR A 47 22.59 5.18 12.67
N TYR A 48 22.58 5.39 11.37
CA TYR A 48 23.80 5.56 10.58
C TYR A 48 24.09 7.04 10.35
N ALA A 49 25.36 7.38 10.13
CA ALA A 49 25.76 8.75 9.82
C ALA A 49 25.30 9.15 8.41
N GLU A 50 24.92 10.42 8.25
CA GLU A 50 24.66 10.99 6.93
C GLU A 50 25.92 10.93 6.06
N ASN A 51 25.72 10.67 4.76
CA ASN A 51 26.75 10.47 3.75
C ASN A 51 27.72 9.31 4.04
N SER A 52 27.33 8.35 4.88
CA SER A 52 28.10 7.13 5.10
C SER A 52 28.10 6.20 3.88
N ALA A 53 29.10 5.32 3.83
CA ALA A 53 29.11 4.24 2.84
C ALA A 53 27.90 3.31 3.05
N TYR A 54 27.52 3.01 4.30
CA TYR A 54 26.28 2.29 4.61
C TYR A 54 25.04 2.94 3.98
N GLN A 55 24.86 4.26 4.11
CA GLN A 55 23.72 4.96 3.50
C GLN A 55 23.69 4.77 1.98
N SER A 56 24.84 4.92 1.31
CA SER A 56 24.95 4.77 -0.15
C SER A 56 24.67 3.32 -0.60
N ASN A 57 25.17 2.34 0.16
CA ASN A 57 24.95 0.92 -0.08
C ASN A 57 23.47 0.55 0.08
N LEU A 58 22.84 1.00 1.17
CA LEU A 58 21.42 0.80 1.45
C LEU A 58 20.54 1.45 0.37
N HIS A 59 20.83 2.70 0.00
CA HIS A 59 20.05 3.41 -1.01
C HIS A 59 20.12 2.72 -2.38
N SER A 60 21.31 2.29 -2.80
CA SER A 60 21.51 1.56 -4.05
C SER A 60 20.77 0.22 -4.04
N LEU A 61 20.84 -0.51 -2.90
CA LEU A 61 20.20 -1.80 -2.73
C LEU A 61 18.66 -1.69 -2.81
N LEU A 62 18.09 -0.76 -2.05
CA LEU A 62 16.64 -0.51 -2.03
C LEU A 62 16.12 -0.06 -3.40
N SER A 63 16.89 0.76 -4.13
CA SER A 63 16.55 1.22 -5.49
C SER A 63 16.56 0.13 -6.55
N GLY A 64 17.26 -0.97 -6.32
CA GLY A 64 17.26 -2.12 -7.21
C GLY A 64 16.07 -3.07 -7.01
N LEU A 65 15.40 -3.06 -5.85
CA LEU A 65 14.39 -4.06 -5.50
C LEU A 65 13.18 -4.11 -6.47
N PRO A 66 12.57 -2.98 -6.89
CA PRO A 66 11.40 -3.03 -7.77
C PRO A 66 11.70 -3.77 -9.07
N SER A 67 12.88 -3.58 -9.66
CA SER A 67 13.28 -4.29 -10.90
C SER A 67 13.25 -5.81 -10.77
N GLN A 68 13.47 -6.34 -9.57
CA GLN A 68 13.49 -7.78 -9.32
C GLN A 68 12.08 -8.34 -9.12
N ALA A 69 11.14 -7.51 -8.65
CA ALA A 69 9.75 -7.89 -8.40
C ALA A 69 8.99 -8.22 -9.69
N SER A 70 9.48 -7.76 -10.84
CA SER A 70 8.98 -8.16 -12.15
C SER A 70 9.24 -9.65 -12.49
N ASN A 71 10.21 -10.28 -11.81
CA ASN A 71 10.64 -11.65 -12.08
C ASN A 71 10.21 -12.65 -11.01
N SER A 72 10.11 -12.22 -9.74
CA SER A 72 9.85 -13.10 -8.61
C SER A 72 9.05 -12.37 -7.53
N GLY A 73 8.16 -13.10 -6.84
CA GLY A 73 7.46 -12.60 -5.65
C GLY A 73 8.35 -12.50 -4.40
N PHE A 74 9.58 -12.98 -4.47
CA PHE A 74 10.56 -12.90 -3.39
C PHE A 74 11.96 -12.65 -3.93
N TYR A 75 12.71 -11.78 -3.27
CA TYR A 75 14.12 -11.56 -3.54
C TYR A 75 14.83 -11.04 -2.30
N SER A 76 16.07 -11.45 -2.11
CA SER A 76 16.96 -10.97 -1.05
C SER A 76 18.35 -10.71 -1.60
N SER A 77 18.98 -9.62 -1.18
CA SER A 77 20.33 -9.28 -1.62
C SER A 77 21.03 -8.38 -0.58
N SER A 78 22.31 -8.11 -0.84
CA SER A 78 23.16 -7.25 -0.03
C SER A 78 24.01 -6.34 -0.90
N SER A 79 24.38 -5.18 -0.38
CA SER A 79 25.28 -4.23 -1.06
C SER A 79 26.37 -3.75 -0.12
N GLY A 80 27.58 -3.56 -0.65
CA GLY A 80 28.75 -3.15 0.14
C GLY A 80 29.52 -4.29 0.80
N GLN A 81 30.53 -3.91 1.57
CA GLN A 81 31.41 -4.80 2.33
C GLN A 81 31.45 -4.37 3.79
N ASP A 82 31.84 -5.28 4.68
CA ASP A 82 31.95 -4.98 6.11
C ASP A 82 32.97 -3.85 6.36
N PRO A 83 32.66 -2.86 7.22
CA PRO A 83 31.52 -2.80 8.14
C PRO A 83 30.24 -2.15 7.58
N ASP A 84 30.25 -1.67 6.33
CA ASP A 84 29.18 -0.88 5.71
C ASP A 84 28.19 -1.70 4.87
N ARG A 85 28.16 -3.03 5.01
CA ARG A 85 27.29 -3.90 4.23
C ARG A 85 25.82 -3.71 4.65
N ALA A 86 24.96 -3.44 3.68
CA ALA A 86 23.52 -3.37 3.85
C ALA A 86 22.83 -4.65 3.32
N TYR A 87 21.71 -5.01 3.92
CA TYR A 87 20.89 -6.16 3.53
C TYR A 87 19.45 -5.71 3.27
N ALA A 88 18.78 -6.33 2.30
CA ALA A 88 17.38 -6.08 2.02
C ALA A 88 16.71 -7.29 1.39
N LEU A 89 15.40 -7.39 1.61
CA LEU A 89 14.54 -8.37 0.95
C LEU A 89 13.15 -7.76 0.72
N TYR A 90 12.40 -8.34 -0.20
CA TYR A 90 10.95 -8.14 -0.27
C TYR A 90 10.25 -9.49 -0.38
N LEU A 91 8.98 -9.50 0.02
CA LEU A 91 8.07 -10.62 -0.15
C LEU A 91 6.70 -10.07 -0.56
N CYS A 92 6.28 -10.42 -1.77
CA CYS A 92 4.94 -10.18 -2.27
C CYS A 92 4.01 -11.33 -1.86
N ARG A 93 2.71 -11.04 -1.81
CA ARG A 93 1.68 -12.06 -1.64
C ARG A 93 1.64 -12.95 -2.88
N ALA A 94 1.49 -14.26 -2.69
CA ALA A 94 1.72 -15.26 -3.75
C ALA A 94 0.65 -15.28 -4.87
N ASP A 95 -0.49 -14.63 -4.65
CA ASP A 95 -1.60 -14.48 -5.59
C ASP A 95 -1.50 -13.23 -6.48
N LEU A 96 -0.52 -12.34 -6.23
CA LEU A 96 -0.32 -11.13 -7.02
C LEU A 96 0.48 -11.44 -8.30
N ASP A 97 0.09 -10.81 -9.41
CA ASP A 97 0.93 -10.79 -10.60
C ASP A 97 2.18 -9.93 -10.40
N SER A 98 3.13 -10.06 -11.32
CA SER A 98 4.43 -9.40 -11.22
C SER A 98 4.36 -7.88 -11.35
N TYR A 99 3.34 -7.34 -12.04
CA TYR A 99 3.14 -5.89 -12.15
C TYR A 99 2.67 -5.32 -10.80
N ILE A 100 1.67 -5.95 -10.17
CA ILE A 100 1.19 -5.52 -8.85
C ILE A 100 2.28 -5.70 -7.79
N CYS A 101 3.06 -6.79 -7.85
CA CYS A 101 4.20 -6.99 -6.96
C CYS A 101 5.26 -5.89 -7.13
N ASN A 102 5.59 -5.53 -8.38
CA ASN A 102 6.52 -4.44 -8.69
C ASN A 102 6.06 -3.11 -8.08
N GLU A 103 4.81 -2.72 -8.31
CA GLU A 103 4.23 -1.51 -7.73
C GLU A 103 4.25 -1.53 -6.20
N CYS A 104 3.89 -2.66 -5.58
CA CYS A 104 3.96 -2.83 -4.12
C CYS A 104 5.37 -2.58 -3.59
N VAL A 105 6.38 -3.15 -4.24
CA VAL A 105 7.79 -3.03 -3.82
C VAL A 105 8.29 -1.59 -4.04
N TYR A 106 7.91 -0.94 -5.14
CA TYR A 106 8.24 0.46 -5.41
C TYR A 106 7.66 1.41 -4.35
N GLN A 107 6.39 1.24 -3.98
CA GLN A 107 5.77 2.06 -2.93
C GLN A 107 6.39 1.76 -1.57
N ALA A 108 6.61 0.50 -1.23
CA ALA A 108 7.26 0.10 0.02
C ALA A 108 8.65 0.76 0.16
N GLN A 109 9.44 0.76 -0.90
CA GLN A 109 10.74 1.43 -0.96
C GLN A 109 10.62 2.93 -0.67
N ALA A 110 9.70 3.63 -1.34
CA ALA A 110 9.49 5.07 -1.14
C ALA A 110 9.08 5.40 0.29
N HIS A 111 8.23 4.56 0.90
CA HIS A 111 7.82 4.72 2.29
C HIS A 111 8.96 4.42 3.27
N ILE A 112 9.85 3.45 3.01
CA ILE A 112 11.06 3.25 3.83
C ILE A 112 11.92 4.50 3.82
N PHE A 113 12.22 5.06 2.64
CA PHE A 113 13.05 6.27 2.55
C PHE A 113 12.45 7.47 3.30
N ARG A 114 11.11 7.58 3.30
CA ARG A 114 10.42 8.67 4.00
C ARG A 114 10.37 8.49 5.51
N ASN A 115 10.06 7.28 5.98
CA ASN A 115 9.73 7.04 7.39
C ASN A 115 10.92 6.50 8.20
N CYS A 116 11.98 6.01 7.55
CA CYS A 116 13.12 5.31 8.14
C CYS A 116 14.45 5.87 7.63
N SER A 117 14.52 7.19 7.50
CA SER A 117 15.57 7.90 6.75
C SER A 117 16.98 7.81 7.34
N ASN A 118 17.14 7.37 8.59
CA ASN A 118 18.43 7.32 9.29
C ASN A 118 18.60 6.10 10.20
N THR A 119 17.83 5.02 10.00
CA THR A 119 17.85 3.84 10.88
C THR A 119 18.51 2.65 10.18
N VAL A 120 19.36 1.89 10.87
CA VAL A 120 20.01 0.70 10.27
C VAL A 120 19.04 -0.47 10.02
N TRP A 121 17.89 -0.50 10.70
CA TRP A 121 16.85 -1.49 10.50
C TRP A 121 15.49 -0.82 10.26
N GLY A 122 14.69 -1.45 9.40
CA GLY A 122 13.34 -1.03 9.13
C GLY A 122 12.55 -2.11 8.41
N VAL A 123 11.25 -2.16 8.69
CA VAL A 123 10.31 -3.02 7.97
C VAL A 123 9.08 -2.21 7.58
N ILE A 124 8.55 -2.52 6.41
CA ILE A 124 7.28 -1.99 5.94
C ILE A 124 6.39 -3.12 5.41
N CYS A 125 5.12 -3.09 5.79
CA CYS A 125 4.11 -4.00 5.27
C CYS A 125 2.97 -3.20 4.63
N ALA A 126 2.66 -3.52 3.37
CA ALA A 126 1.45 -3.04 2.72
C ALA A 126 0.22 -3.71 3.34
N PRO A 127 -0.91 -2.99 3.48
CA PRO A 127 -2.13 -3.58 4.02
C PRO A 127 -2.81 -4.53 3.02
N LEU A 128 -3.44 -5.58 3.54
CA LEU A 128 -3.96 -6.71 2.76
C LEU A 128 -5.09 -6.39 1.76
N LEU A 129 -5.78 -5.24 1.92
CA LEU A 129 -6.96 -4.89 1.11
C LEU A 129 -6.70 -3.74 0.14
N THR A 130 -5.44 -3.36 -0.13
CA THR A 130 -5.15 -2.38 -1.19
C THR A 130 -5.74 -2.91 -2.50
N PRO A 131 -6.70 -2.20 -3.12
CA PRO A 131 -7.20 -2.59 -4.43
C PRO A 131 -6.11 -2.24 -5.43
N PHE A 132 -5.45 -3.28 -5.95
CA PHE A 132 -4.73 -3.19 -7.21
C PHE A 132 -5.50 -4.05 -8.20
#